data_AF-A0A0J8R3D9-F1
#
_entry.id   AF-A0A0J8R3D9-F1
#
_cell.length_a   1.000
_cell.length_b   1.000
_cell.length_c   1.000
_cell.angle_alpha   90.00
_cell.angle_beta   90.00
_cell.angle_gamma   90.00
#
_symmetry.space_group_name_H-M   'P 1'
#
loop_
_entity.id
_entity.type
_entity.pdbx_description
1 polymer ?
#
loop_
_entity_poly.entity_id
_entity_poly.type
_entity_poly.pdbx_seq_one_letter_code
_entity_poly.pdbx_strand_id
1 'polypeptide(L)'
;MKRIALRAPRGARDLICQFCEFSTSSRRLAMRSQPALVAPHAPRASRNADTITGHSSNLTLPRASLHRFASSSAVLKSQDDPDLMLREVLKDSHVMITGTTLPDEETIVRLLERCKSITNIALSDNNAAAQTAQDNATSSLLDLENENGSSNKPAPKRTVQKNFRQRATIGISSMLNELLRDPKVFITPKILHEYTVIQSQLKKGDHFPEIFSLYATNPHRKSADHNHKLADMALEVAIEQKNLSLALAIVDTTFCTPAFRRAKVLQRASLPIAGLIGTPPAAYMAASYASTFQNTMNPTTSTWIAFSAILAYITFTSSVGLVAIATANDQMQRVVWIPGMPLRQRWLREEERAAMDRIAVAWGFKDPWMHGEEEGEEWDNLREFLGMRGMVLDKTDLMEGME
;
A
#
# COMPACT_ATOMS: atom_id res chain seq x y z
N MET A 1 -64.07 -24.88 -10.13
CA MET A 1 -62.64 -24.69 -10.45
C MET A 1 -62.43 -23.23 -10.87
N LYS A 2 -61.86 -22.41 -9.98
CA LYS A 2 -61.68 -20.97 -10.19
C LYS A 2 -60.34 -20.74 -10.92
N ARG A 3 -60.40 -20.16 -12.13
CA ARG A 3 -59.22 -19.73 -12.90
C ARG A 3 -58.69 -18.43 -12.31
N ILE A 4 -57.46 -18.47 -11.78
CA ILE A 4 -56.73 -17.30 -11.30
C ILE A 4 -55.92 -16.77 -12.48
N ALA A 5 -56.20 -15.54 -12.89
CA ALA A 5 -55.47 -14.84 -13.95
C ALA A 5 -54.11 -14.35 -13.40
N LEU A 6 -53.02 -14.78 -14.03
CA LEU A 6 -51.67 -14.28 -13.75
C LEU A 6 -51.51 -12.88 -14.33
N ARG A 7 -51.28 -11.91 -13.45
CA ARG A 7 -51.01 -10.51 -13.76
C ARG A 7 -49.54 -10.35 -14.14
N ALA A 8 -49.26 -10.03 -15.40
CA ALA A 8 -47.92 -9.65 -15.85
C ALA A 8 -47.51 -8.29 -15.23
N PRO A 9 -46.27 -8.13 -14.74
CA PRO A 9 -45.77 -6.83 -14.32
C PRO A 9 -45.45 -5.95 -15.55
N ARG A 10 -46.05 -4.77 -15.58
CA ARG A 10 -45.82 -3.70 -16.55
C ARG A 10 -44.43 -3.09 -16.38
N GLY A 11 -43.75 -2.88 -17.50
CA GLY A 11 -43.18 -1.58 -17.85
C GLY A 11 -41.77 -1.26 -17.38
N ALA A 12 -40.82 -1.48 -18.30
CA ALA A 12 -39.65 -0.66 -18.62
C ALA A 12 -39.19 0.37 -17.57
N ARG A 13 -38.07 0.07 -16.90
CA ARG A 13 -37.21 1.08 -16.31
C ARG A 13 -36.35 1.67 -17.43
N ASP A 14 -36.46 2.97 -17.59
CA ASP A 14 -35.72 3.78 -18.55
C ASP A 14 -34.21 3.50 -18.52
N LEU A 15 -33.65 3.35 -19.73
CA LEU A 15 -32.21 3.29 -19.99
C LEU A 15 -31.58 4.66 -19.70
N ILE A 16 -31.31 4.92 -18.42
CA ILE A 16 -30.55 6.08 -17.98
C ILE A 16 -29.06 5.72 -18.04
N CYS A 17 -28.30 6.51 -18.81
CA CYS A 17 -26.86 6.38 -18.94
C CYS A 17 -26.17 6.55 -17.58
N GLN A 18 -25.47 5.51 -17.09
CA GLN A 18 -24.71 5.52 -15.83
C GLN A 18 -23.60 6.60 -15.78
N PHE A 19 -23.23 7.21 -16.91
CA PHE A 19 -22.33 8.37 -16.92
C PHE A 19 -23.01 9.67 -16.43
N CYS A 20 -24.34 9.81 -16.56
CA CYS A 20 -25.07 11.00 -16.10
C CYS A 20 -25.33 11.00 -14.58
N GLU A 21 -25.35 9.83 -13.94
CA GLU A 21 -25.50 9.71 -12.49
C GLU A 21 -24.22 10.16 -11.76
N PHE A 22 -23.05 9.99 -12.40
CA PHE A 22 -21.76 10.44 -11.87
C PHE A 22 -21.54 11.96 -11.95
N SER A 23 -22.19 12.67 -12.88
CA SER A 23 -22.04 14.14 -13.00
C SER A 23 -23.00 14.93 -12.11
N THR A 24 -24.13 14.32 -11.73
CA THR A 24 -25.19 14.99 -10.96
C THR A 24 -24.99 14.94 -9.45
N SER A 25 -24.16 14.02 -8.93
CA SER A 25 -23.78 13.97 -7.51
C SER A 25 -22.78 15.06 -7.10
N SER A 26 -22.07 15.66 -8.06
CA SER A 26 -21.05 16.70 -7.80
C SER A 26 -21.59 18.15 -7.90
N ARG A 27 -22.87 18.36 -8.28
CA ARG A 27 -23.48 19.70 -8.44
C ARG A 27 -24.56 20.09 -7.42
N ARG A 28 -24.74 19.35 -6.32
CA ARG A 28 -25.79 19.64 -5.31
C ARG A 28 -25.30 20.26 -3.99
N LEU A 29 -24.13 20.91 -3.99
CA LEU A 29 -23.66 21.73 -2.86
C LEU A 29 -22.95 22.99 -3.39
N ALA A 30 -23.72 23.99 -3.83
CA ALA A 30 -23.40 25.43 -3.78
C ALA A 30 -24.30 26.22 -4.76
N MET A 31 -25.51 26.56 -4.34
CA MET A 31 -26.16 27.81 -4.74
C MET A 31 -27.38 28.03 -3.84
N ARG A 32 -27.15 28.61 -2.66
CA ARG A 32 -28.20 29.29 -1.90
C ARG A 32 -27.88 30.78 -1.99
N SER A 33 -28.50 31.43 -2.95
CA SER A 33 -28.51 32.89 -3.08
C SER A 33 -29.24 33.50 -1.88
N GLN A 34 -28.58 34.40 -1.17
CA GLN A 34 -29.21 35.38 -0.30
C GLN A 34 -28.98 36.78 -0.88
N PRO A 35 -29.96 37.69 -0.82
CA PRO A 35 -29.90 38.99 -1.47
C PRO A 35 -29.01 39.97 -0.68
N ALA A 36 -28.32 40.82 -1.44
CA ALA A 36 -27.45 41.88 -0.93
C ALA A 36 -28.26 43.04 -0.33
N LEU A 37 -27.85 43.50 0.86
CA LEU A 37 -28.20 44.81 1.39
C LEU A 37 -27.01 45.76 1.26
N VAL A 38 -27.30 46.92 0.68
CA VAL A 38 -26.44 48.06 0.37
C VAL A 38 -26.28 48.96 1.61
N ALA A 39 -25.06 49.41 1.94
CA ALA A 39 -24.70 50.77 2.43
C ALA A 39 -23.14 50.90 2.58
N PRO A 40 -22.53 52.10 2.75
CA PRO A 40 -21.53 52.61 1.79
C PRO A 40 -20.13 52.96 2.39
N HIS A 41 -19.19 53.28 1.47
CA HIS A 41 -18.04 54.23 1.50
C HIS A 41 -17.56 54.80 2.87
N ALA A 42 -16.28 54.94 3.24
CA ALA A 42 -15.02 55.38 2.57
C ALA A 42 -13.86 55.30 3.63
N PRO A 43 -12.67 55.92 3.47
CA PRO A 43 -11.67 55.83 2.39
C PRO A 43 -10.24 55.46 2.85
N ARG A 44 -9.47 54.95 1.88
CA ARG A 44 -8.08 55.29 1.48
C ARG A 44 -7.19 56.09 2.47
N ALA A 45 -6.04 55.51 2.82
CA ALA A 45 -4.80 56.24 3.07
C ALA A 45 -3.63 55.54 2.37
N SER A 46 -2.89 56.36 1.61
CA SER A 46 -1.71 56.05 0.81
C SER A 46 -0.46 56.53 1.55
N ARG A 47 0.67 55.82 1.40
CA ARG A 47 2.05 56.32 1.22
C ARG A 47 3.00 55.11 1.33
N ASN A 48 3.66 54.72 0.24
CA ASN A 48 5.02 55.13 -0.19
C ASN A 48 6.06 54.76 0.89
N ALA A 49 6.83 53.70 0.66
CA ALA A 49 8.15 53.71 0.00
C ALA A 49 9.20 54.45 0.84
N ASP A 50 10.20 53.73 1.34
CA ASP A 50 11.60 54.05 1.04
C ASP A 50 12.57 52.96 1.55
N THR A 51 13.45 52.61 0.62
CA THR A 51 14.73 51.93 0.72
C THR A 51 15.67 52.71 1.65
N ILE A 52 16.61 52.03 2.34
CA ILE A 52 18.05 52.41 2.40
C ILE A 52 18.84 51.36 3.19
N THR A 53 20.00 51.08 2.61
CA THR A 53 21.13 50.23 2.94
C THR A 53 22.00 50.72 4.11
N GLY A 54 22.63 49.78 4.83
CA GLY A 54 24.10 49.79 5.04
C GLY A 54 24.72 50.38 6.31
N HIS A 55 25.61 49.57 6.91
CA HIS A 55 26.82 49.88 7.70
C HIS A 55 26.82 49.93 9.26
N SER A 56 27.46 48.88 9.81
CA SER A 56 28.49 48.80 10.87
C SER A 56 28.73 49.98 11.83
N SER A 57 28.72 49.72 13.16
CA SER A 57 29.94 49.44 13.97
C SER A 57 29.71 49.48 15.50
N ASN A 58 30.15 48.40 16.16
CA ASN A 58 30.95 48.28 17.40
C ASN A 58 30.55 48.87 18.78
N LEU A 59 30.80 48.02 19.80
CA LEU A 59 31.11 48.23 21.24
C LEU A 59 29.91 48.54 22.17
N THR A 60 29.67 47.94 23.33
CA THR A 60 30.47 47.23 24.35
C THR A 60 29.55 46.36 25.26
N LEU A 61 30.11 45.28 25.82
CA LEU A 61 29.51 44.36 26.82
C LEU A 61 29.12 45.06 28.15
N PRO A 62 28.19 44.49 28.97
CA PRO A 62 28.63 43.50 29.96
C PRO A 62 27.69 42.29 30.21
N ARG A 63 28.34 41.12 30.26
CA ARG A 63 28.30 40.06 31.29
C ARG A 63 26.95 39.40 31.69
N ALA A 64 26.99 38.07 31.50
CA ALA A 64 26.32 36.99 32.24
C ALA A 64 24.93 36.51 31.77
N SER A 65 24.95 35.48 30.92
CA SER A 65 24.31 34.18 31.22
C SER A 65 24.76 33.14 30.18
N LEU A 66 25.67 32.26 30.60
CA LEU A 66 26.06 31.06 29.87
C LEU A 66 24.88 30.09 29.79
N HIS A 67 24.19 30.03 28.66
CA HIS A 67 23.59 28.78 28.18
C HIS A 67 24.25 28.44 26.85
N ARG A 68 25.38 27.73 26.99
CA ARG A 68 26.14 27.12 25.91
C ARG A 68 25.26 26.02 25.29
N PHE A 69 24.61 26.33 24.17
CA PHE A 69 24.23 25.32 23.18
C PHE A 69 25.52 24.77 22.58
N ALA A 70 25.96 23.61 23.08
CA ALA A 70 27.03 22.83 22.48
C ALA A 70 26.62 21.36 22.48
N SER A 71 25.98 20.96 21.38
CA SER A 71 25.89 19.56 20.95
C SER A 71 25.61 19.47 19.46
N SER A 72 26.42 20.20 18.67
CA SER A 72 26.75 19.80 17.29
C SER A 72 28.07 19.03 17.34
N SER A 73 27.98 17.78 17.84
CA SER A 73 28.99 16.71 17.71
C SER A 73 28.62 15.51 18.62
N ALA A 74 27.35 15.09 18.61
CA ALA A 74 26.90 13.83 19.24
C ALA A 74 26.38 12.83 18.20
N VAL A 75 26.79 13.01 16.94
CA VAL A 75 26.78 11.93 15.97
C VAL A 75 28.10 11.19 16.17
N LEU A 76 28.01 9.91 16.54
CA LEU A 76 29.09 8.97 16.88
C LEU A 76 29.43 8.89 18.38
N LYS A 77 28.92 7.83 19.02
CA LYS A 77 29.16 7.31 20.39
C LYS A 77 28.09 7.61 21.44
N SER A 78 26.91 7.03 21.25
CA SER A 78 26.08 6.54 22.35
C SER A 78 25.64 5.12 21.98
N GLN A 79 26.57 4.19 22.13
CA GLN A 79 26.39 2.76 21.96
C GLN A 79 26.21 2.12 23.36
N ASP A 80 25.41 2.77 24.20
CA ASP A 80 25.17 2.38 25.59
C ASP A 80 23.67 2.08 25.75
N ASP A 81 23.40 0.80 26.04
CA ASP A 81 22.13 0.15 26.38
C ASP A 81 20.90 0.37 25.46
N PRO A 82 20.47 -0.68 24.71
CA PRO A 82 19.27 -0.60 23.86
C PRO A 82 17.97 -0.37 24.66
N ASP A 83 17.98 -0.68 25.96
CA ASP A 83 16.91 -0.37 26.92
C ASP A 83 16.74 1.12 27.19
N LEU A 84 17.84 1.90 27.19
CA LEU A 84 17.79 3.35 27.40
C LEU A 84 17.28 4.06 26.15
N MET A 85 17.75 3.64 24.97
CA MET A 85 17.25 4.14 23.69
C MET A 85 15.75 3.89 23.50
N LEU A 86 15.26 2.71 23.88
CA LEU A 86 13.82 2.40 23.83
C LEU A 86 13.01 3.35 24.72
N ARG A 87 13.50 3.63 25.94
CA ARG A 87 12.82 4.55 26.87
C ARG A 87 12.84 6.00 26.38
N GLU A 88 13.92 6.43 25.72
CA GLU A 88 14.02 7.75 25.13
C GLU A 88 13.02 7.90 23.97
N VAL A 89 12.96 6.93 23.07
CA VAL A 89 12.00 6.91 21.95
C VAL A 89 10.54 6.89 22.41
N LEU A 90 10.23 6.12 23.48
CA LEU A 90 8.90 6.13 24.09
C LEU A 90 8.55 7.49 24.72
N LYS A 91 9.52 8.17 25.34
CA LYS A 91 9.29 9.50 25.89
C LYS A 91 9.08 10.54 24.79
N ASP A 92 9.89 10.49 23.74
CA ASP A 92 9.80 11.40 22.60
C ASP A 92 8.44 11.28 21.90
N SER A 93 7.94 10.07 21.68
CA SER A 93 6.61 9.85 21.11
C SER A 93 5.49 10.34 22.02
N HIS A 94 5.52 10.06 23.33
CA HIS A 94 4.51 10.58 24.26
C HIS A 94 4.52 12.10 24.34
N VAL A 95 5.68 12.76 24.21
CA VAL A 95 5.78 14.21 24.12
C VAL A 95 5.15 14.74 22.82
N MET A 96 5.30 14.03 21.70
CA MET A 96 4.66 14.40 20.42
C MET A 96 3.14 14.23 20.46
N ILE A 97 2.63 13.18 21.11
CA ILE A 97 1.20 12.91 21.28
C ILE A 97 0.54 13.97 22.18
N THR A 98 1.19 14.26 23.33
CA THR A 98 0.71 15.22 24.34
C THR A 98 0.91 16.68 23.89
N GLY A 99 1.86 16.93 22.99
CA GLY A 99 2.16 18.24 22.44
C GLY A 99 0.96 18.90 21.75
N THR A 100 0.86 20.22 21.91
CA THR A 100 -0.15 21.08 21.27
C THR A 100 0.28 21.58 19.87
N THR A 101 1.53 21.32 19.47
CA THR A 101 2.09 21.72 18.18
C THR A 101 1.94 20.60 17.14
N LEU A 102 1.59 20.96 15.91
CA LEU A 102 1.59 20.05 14.77
C LEU A 102 3.00 19.44 14.60
N PRO A 103 3.17 18.11 14.69
CA PRO A 103 4.48 17.49 14.53
C PRO A 103 4.95 17.61 13.07
N ASP A 104 6.21 18.00 12.90
CA ASP A 104 6.84 18.11 11.58
C ASP A 104 7.14 16.72 10.99
N GLU A 105 6.96 16.55 9.69
CA GLU A 105 7.09 15.25 9.00
C GLU A 105 8.50 14.65 9.23
N GLU A 106 9.54 15.49 9.19
CA GLU A 106 10.92 15.04 9.37
C GLU A 106 11.19 14.48 10.76
N THR A 107 10.51 15.01 11.79
CA THR A 107 10.68 14.54 13.17
C THR A 107 10.10 13.14 13.37
N ILE A 108 8.97 12.86 12.71
CA ILE A 108 8.30 11.56 12.76
C ILE A 108 9.14 10.50 12.03
N VAL A 109 9.67 10.83 10.85
CA VAL A 109 10.55 9.93 10.08
C VAL A 109 11.83 9.61 10.85
N ARG A 110 12.49 10.61 11.45
CA ARG A 110 13.68 10.35 12.29
C ARG A 110 13.38 9.46 13.49
N LEU A 111 12.20 9.59 14.10
CA LEU A 111 11.76 8.71 15.19
C LEU A 111 11.56 7.28 14.68
N LEU A 112 10.89 7.10 13.54
CA LEU A 112 10.69 5.80 12.90
C LEU A 112 12.01 5.12 12.52
N GLU A 113 12.98 5.86 11.99
CA GLU A 113 14.31 5.35 11.70
C GLU A 113 15.04 4.87 12.96
N ARG A 114 14.91 5.59 14.08
CA ARG A 114 15.43 5.16 15.39
C ARG A 114 14.71 3.92 15.90
N CYS A 115 13.39 3.81 15.73
CA CYS A 115 12.66 2.58 16.05
C CYS A 115 13.18 1.39 15.22
N LYS A 116 13.37 1.59 13.93
CA LYS A 116 13.89 0.57 13.01
C LYS A 116 15.27 0.08 13.41
N SER A 117 16.18 0.97 13.81
CA SER A 117 17.51 0.56 14.26
C SER A 117 17.44 -0.28 15.53
N ILE A 118 16.59 0.09 16.50
CA ILE A 118 16.34 -0.68 17.72
C ILE A 118 15.74 -2.05 17.40
N THR A 119 14.75 -2.11 16.49
CA THR A 119 14.14 -3.37 16.05
C THR A 119 15.15 -4.28 15.38
N ASN A 120 16.02 -3.75 14.52
CA ASN A 120 17.09 -4.51 13.88
C ASN A 120 18.10 -5.06 14.89
N ILE A 121 18.47 -4.29 15.93
CA ILE A 121 19.34 -4.77 17.01
C ILE A 121 18.66 -5.94 17.76
N ALA A 122 17.39 -5.78 18.16
CA ALA A 122 16.63 -6.82 18.86
C ALA A 122 16.39 -8.10 18.03
N LEU A 123 16.40 -7.99 16.70
CA LEU A 123 16.26 -9.13 15.78
C LEU A 123 17.61 -9.79 15.46
N SER A 124 18.70 -9.01 15.35
CA SER A 124 20.05 -9.52 15.06
C SER A 124 20.54 -10.46 16.17
N ASP A 125 20.17 -10.19 17.42
CA ASP A 125 20.41 -11.08 18.55
C ASP A 125 19.77 -12.47 18.37
N ASN A 126 18.66 -12.61 17.62
CA ASN A 126 18.05 -13.91 17.33
C ASN A 126 18.77 -14.68 16.22
N ASN A 127 19.22 -14.00 15.16
CA ASN A 127 19.92 -14.67 14.08
C ASN A 127 21.29 -15.18 14.56
N ALA A 128 21.99 -14.40 15.38
CA ALA A 128 23.20 -14.84 16.06
C ALA A 128 22.93 -16.00 17.04
N ALA A 129 21.82 -15.95 17.79
CA ALA A 129 21.42 -17.05 18.68
C ALA A 129 20.95 -18.32 17.94
N ALA A 130 20.38 -18.20 16.74
CA ALA A 130 19.94 -19.33 15.92
C ALA A 130 21.11 -20.00 15.20
N GLN A 131 22.07 -19.22 14.69
CA GLN A 131 23.31 -19.74 14.09
C GLN A 131 24.18 -20.43 15.15
N THR A 132 24.38 -19.81 16.31
CA THR A 132 25.10 -20.45 17.41
C THR A 132 24.39 -21.70 17.95
N ALA A 133 23.06 -21.82 17.84
CA ALA A 133 22.37 -23.05 18.25
C ALA A 133 22.65 -24.23 17.31
N GLN A 134 22.85 -23.99 16.02
CA GLN A 134 23.20 -25.01 15.03
C GLN A 134 24.65 -25.51 15.23
N ASP A 135 25.58 -24.59 15.49
CA ASP A 135 26.99 -24.91 15.75
C ASP A 135 27.21 -25.52 17.15
N ASN A 136 26.41 -25.12 18.14
CA ASN A 136 26.46 -25.71 19.48
C ASN A 136 25.89 -27.13 19.55
N ALA A 137 25.06 -27.57 18.60
CA ALA A 137 24.56 -28.95 18.57
C ALA A 137 25.67 -29.97 18.25
N THR A 138 26.68 -29.57 17.45
CA THR A 138 27.87 -30.39 17.18
C THR A 138 28.96 -30.17 18.23
N SER A 139 29.13 -28.95 18.77
CA SER A 139 30.05 -28.70 19.89
C SER A 139 29.60 -29.33 21.22
N SER A 140 28.29 -29.41 21.52
CA SER A 140 27.77 -30.06 22.73
C SER A 140 27.92 -31.59 22.73
N LEU A 141 28.15 -32.21 21.57
CA LEU A 141 28.43 -33.64 21.44
C LEU A 141 29.94 -33.93 21.64
N LEU A 142 30.81 -32.96 21.34
CA LEU A 142 32.25 -33.02 21.61
C LEU A 142 32.61 -32.60 23.05
N ASP A 143 31.79 -31.75 23.68
CA ASP A 143 32.02 -31.28 25.06
C ASP A 143 31.61 -32.31 26.14
N LEU A 144 31.00 -33.44 25.74
CA LEU A 144 30.75 -34.59 26.62
C LEU A 144 32.00 -35.49 26.83
N GLU A 145 33.07 -35.29 26.05
CA GLU A 145 34.31 -36.05 26.21
C GLU A 145 35.32 -35.38 27.16
N ASN A 146 35.04 -34.16 27.63
CA ASN A 146 35.99 -33.38 28.45
C ASN A 146 35.51 -33.08 29.89
N GLU A 147 34.47 -33.74 30.41
CA GLU A 147 34.01 -33.56 31.79
C GLU A 147 34.86 -34.35 32.80
N ASN A 148 36.04 -33.83 33.12
CA ASN A 148 36.74 -34.10 34.38
C ASN A 148 37.53 -32.86 34.80
N GLY A 149 36.81 -31.84 35.31
CA GLY A 149 37.46 -30.74 36.01
C GLY A 149 36.71 -29.41 36.03
N SER A 150 36.25 -29.06 37.24
CA SER A 150 35.99 -27.69 37.70
C SER A 150 34.63 -27.06 37.37
N SER A 151 33.89 -26.85 38.45
CA SER A 151 32.67 -26.06 38.57
C SER A 151 32.85 -24.63 38.07
N ASN A 152 32.08 -24.23 37.05
CA ASN A 152 31.55 -22.87 36.90
C ASN A 152 30.34 -22.91 35.96
N LYS A 153 29.14 -22.93 36.53
CA LYS A 153 27.88 -22.78 35.79
C LYS A 153 27.67 -21.31 35.42
N PRO A 154 27.52 -20.92 34.14
CA PRO A 154 26.97 -19.61 33.81
C PRO A 154 25.43 -19.69 33.79
N ALA A 155 24.78 -18.88 34.63
CA ALA A 155 23.35 -18.55 34.53
C ALA A 155 23.13 -17.34 33.56
N PRO A 156 21.98 -16.65 33.55
CA PRO A 156 20.77 -16.84 32.75
C PRO A 156 20.61 -15.76 31.65
N LYS A 157 21.53 -15.64 30.68
CA LYS A 157 21.46 -14.56 29.65
C LYS A 157 20.29 -14.70 28.67
N ARG A 158 19.85 -15.93 28.37
CA ARG A 158 18.80 -16.20 27.35
C ARG A 158 17.41 -15.73 27.77
N THR A 159 17.07 -15.73 29.05
CA THR A 159 15.74 -15.33 29.56
C THR A 159 15.59 -13.81 29.62
N VAL A 160 16.63 -13.09 30.03
CA VAL A 160 16.62 -11.62 30.11
C VAL A 160 16.50 -10.99 28.71
N GLN A 161 17.19 -11.54 27.72
CA GLN A 161 17.11 -11.08 26.32
C GLN A 161 15.73 -11.34 25.69
N LYS A 162 15.09 -12.48 25.97
CA LYS A 162 13.71 -12.76 25.53
C LYS A 162 12.71 -11.76 26.13
N ASN A 163 12.86 -11.44 27.41
CA ASN A 163 11.99 -10.48 28.10
C ASN A 163 12.19 -9.05 27.57
N PHE A 164 13.44 -8.65 27.27
CA PHE A 164 13.73 -7.37 26.62
C PHE A 164 13.09 -7.31 25.23
N ARG A 165 13.26 -8.33 24.40
CA ARG A 165 12.68 -8.41 23.07
C ARG A 165 11.16 -8.28 23.09
N GLN A 166 10.48 -9.04 23.95
CA GLN A 166 9.01 -8.96 24.06
C GLN A 166 8.56 -7.57 24.53
N ARG A 167 9.27 -6.95 25.48
CA ARG A 167 8.97 -5.58 25.91
C ARG A 167 9.23 -4.55 24.82
N ALA A 168 10.32 -4.67 24.08
CA ALA A 168 10.66 -3.79 22.97
C ALA A 168 9.65 -3.96 21.82
N THR A 169 9.29 -5.19 21.46
CA THR A 169 8.31 -5.43 20.41
C THR A 169 6.91 -4.96 20.80
N ILE A 170 6.48 -5.16 22.05
CA ILE A 170 5.21 -4.64 22.57
C ILE A 170 5.25 -3.12 22.61
N GLY A 171 6.24 -2.53 23.27
CA GLY A 171 6.35 -1.08 23.44
C GLY A 171 6.46 -0.33 22.12
N ILE A 172 7.30 -0.78 21.18
CA ILE A 172 7.41 -0.16 19.86
C ILE A 172 6.11 -0.31 19.08
N SER A 173 5.50 -1.51 19.07
CA SER A 173 4.24 -1.72 18.34
C SER A 173 3.09 -0.87 18.91
N SER A 174 2.93 -0.80 20.23
CA SER A 174 1.87 -0.01 20.86
C SER A 174 2.08 1.48 20.64
N MET A 175 3.32 1.95 20.78
CA MET A 175 3.68 3.35 20.56
C MET A 175 3.42 3.78 19.12
N LEU A 176 3.85 2.97 18.13
CA LEU A 176 3.60 3.28 16.72
C LEU A 176 2.11 3.30 16.39
N ASN A 177 1.34 2.39 16.98
CA ASN A 177 -0.11 2.36 16.79
C ASN A 177 -0.79 3.59 17.40
N GLU A 178 -0.40 3.99 18.61
CA GLU A 178 -0.90 5.19 19.28
C GLU A 178 -0.59 6.44 18.46
N LEU A 179 0.66 6.58 18.01
CA LEU A 179 1.11 7.72 17.22
C LEU A 179 0.36 7.87 15.88
N LEU A 180 0.08 6.76 15.17
CA LEU A 180 -0.59 6.81 13.87
C LEU A 180 -2.12 6.90 13.97
N ARG A 181 -2.70 6.52 15.11
CA ARG A 181 -4.13 6.66 15.36
C ARG A 181 -4.52 8.09 15.73
N ASP A 182 -3.55 8.89 16.16
CA ASP A 182 -3.78 10.27 16.51
C ASP A 182 -4.18 11.11 15.28
N PRO A 183 -5.29 11.87 15.37
CA PRO A 183 -5.80 12.68 14.25
C PRO A 183 -4.89 13.86 13.90
N LYS A 184 -3.90 14.15 14.74
CA LYS A 184 -2.93 15.23 14.53
C LYS A 184 -1.81 14.84 13.55
N VAL A 185 -1.55 13.54 13.38
CA VAL A 185 -0.43 13.05 12.57
C VAL A 185 -0.91 12.82 11.13
N PHE A 186 -0.32 13.57 10.20
CA PHE A 186 -0.57 13.35 8.78
C PHE A 186 0.18 12.11 8.31
N ILE A 187 -0.57 11.10 7.87
CA ILE A 187 0.00 9.86 7.33
C ILE A 187 0.50 10.12 5.90
N THR A 188 1.78 10.47 5.78
CA THR A 188 2.50 10.54 4.50
C THR A 188 2.84 9.12 4.02
N PRO A 189 2.91 8.83 2.70
CA PRO A 189 3.30 7.52 2.18
C PRO A 189 4.65 7.00 2.69
N LYS A 190 5.62 7.88 3.00
CA LYS A 190 6.91 7.51 3.59
C LYS A 190 6.74 6.92 4.99
N ILE A 191 5.96 7.59 5.83
CA ILE A 191 5.62 7.17 7.19
C ILE A 191 4.91 5.81 7.15
N LEU A 192 3.95 5.64 6.24
CA LEU A 192 3.24 4.37 6.07
C LEU A 192 4.19 3.23 5.67
N HIS A 193 5.14 3.51 4.75
CA HIS A 193 6.13 2.52 4.34
C HIS A 193 7.03 2.10 5.50
N GLU A 194 7.61 3.04 6.24
CA GLU A 194 8.46 2.71 7.39
C GLU A 194 7.69 1.97 8.49
N TYR A 195 6.47 2.41 8.78
CA TYR A 195 5.59 1.73 9.73
C TYR A 195 5.34 0.26 9.34
N THR A 196 4.92 0.01 8.10
CA THR A 196 4.65 -1.36 7.64
C THR A 196 5.88 -2.26 7.66
N VAL A 197 7.06 -1.72 7.32
CA VAL A 197 8.33 -2.47 7.40
C VAL A 197 8.70 -2.79 8.85
N ILE A 198 8.51 -1.86 9.78
CA ILE A 198 8.79 -2.11 11.20
C ILE A 198 7.81 -3.16 11.74
N GLN A 199 6.52 -3.04 11.43
CA GLN A 199 5.53 -4.00 11.92
C GLN A 199 5.67 -5.39 11.28
N SER A 200 6.13 -5.48 10.04
CA SER A 200 6.44 -6.77 9.42
C SER A 200 7.62 -7.46 10.09
N GLN A 201 8.66 -6.70 10.43
CA GLN A 201 9.78 -7.19 11.25
C GLN A 201 9.35 -7.65 12.64
N LEU A 202 8.37 -6.97 13.24
CA LEU A 202 7.82 -7.30 14.56
C LEU A 202 6.80 -8.46 14.53
N LYS A 203 6.34 -8.87 13.35
CA LYS A 203 5.28 -9.88 13.14
C LYS A 203 3.98 -9.56 13.89
N LYS A 204 3.63 -8.26 13.98
CA LYS A 204 2.40 -7.78 14.63
C LYS A 204 1.56 -6.99 13.64
N GLY A 205 0.50 -7.62 13.13
CA GLY A 205 -0.36 -7.05 12.10
C GLY A 205 -1.72 -6.51 12.54
N ASP A 206 -2.06 -6.59 13.83
CA ASP A 206 -3.45 -6.43 14.32
C ASP A 206 -4.12 -5.11 13.92
N HIS A 207 -3.35 -4.03 13.76
CA HIS A 207 -3.88 -2.67 13.51
C HIS A 207 -3.67 -2.20 12.06
N PHE A 208 -3.21 -3.05 11.14
CA PHE A 208 -3.04 -2.68 9.74
C PHE A 208 -4.33 -2.19 9.06
N PRO A 209 -5.48 -2.89 9.19
CA PRO A 209 -6.70 -2.47 8.49
C PRO A 209 -7.15 -1.07 8.91
N GLU A 210 -7.06 -0.77 10.21
CA GLU A 210 -7.43 0.53 10.76
C GLU A 210 -6.54 1.65 10.20
N ILE A 211 -5.22 1.47 10.22
CA ILE A 211 -4.28 2.49 9.74
C ILE A 211 -4.42 2.70 8.22
N PHE A 212 -4.63 1.64 7.44
CA PHE A 212 -4.92 1.77 6.02
C PHE A 212 -6.26 2.48 5.76
N SER A 213 -7.27 2.26 6.60
CA SER A 213 -8.54 2.99 6.51
C SER A 213 -8.38 4.48 6.86
N LEU A 214 -7.58 4.81 7.87
CA LEU A 214 -7.24 6.20 8.23
C LEU A 214 -6.49 6.88 7.10
N TYR A 215 -5.47 6.22 6.54
CA TYR A 215 -4.78 6.69 5.33
C TYR A 215 -5.76 6.86 4.17
N ALA A 216 -6.79 6.02 4.07
CA ALA A 216 -7.79 6.13 3.03
C ALA A 216 -8.75 7.32 3.21
N THR A 217 -9.00 7.77 4.43
CA THR A 217 -9.90 8.91 4.69
C THR A 217 -9.22 10.27 4.53
N ASN A 218 -7.88 10.31 4.47
CA ASN A 218 -7.13 11.55 4.37
C ASN A 218 -7.33 12.30 3.03
N PRO A 219 -7.64 13.61 3.05
CA PRO A 219 -7.92 14.40 1.84
C PRO A 219 -6.67 14.81 1.04
N HIS A 220 -5.48 14.86 1.67
CA HIS A 220 -4.22 15.22 1.01
C HIS A 220 -3.52 14.00 0.40
N ARG A 221 -4.07 13.46 -0.69
CA ARG A 221 -3.50 12.29 -1.38
C ARG A 221 -2.62 12.70 -2.55
N LYS A 222 -1.32 12.42 -2.46
CA LYS A 222 -0.40 12.46 -3.60
C LYS A 222 0.26 11.09 -3.77
N SER A 223 -0.04 10.46 -4.90
CA SER A 223 0.48 9.18 -5.40
C SER A 223 0.03 7.92 -4.66
N ALA A 224 -0.50 6.98 -5.44
CA ALA A 224 -0.95 5.67 -5.02
C ALA A 224 0.01 4.55 -5.52
N ASP A 225 1.18 4.91 -6.06
CA ASP A 225 2.17 3.95 -6.59
C ASP A 225 2.74 2.99 -5.54
N HIS A 226 2.85 3.43 -4.28
CA HIS A 226 3.54 2.65 -3.25
C HIS A 226 2.63 1.67 -2.51
N ASN A 227 1.31 1.71 -2.73
CA ASN A 227 0.37 0.97 -1.87
C ASN A 227 0.36 -0.54 -2.13
N HIS A 228 0.69 -1.01 -3.34
CA HIS A 228 0.62 -2.43 -3.69
C HIS A 228 1.66 -3.27 -2.94
N LYS A 229 2.92 -2.86 -2.97
CA LYS A 229 4.01 -3.56 -2.26
C LYS A 229 3.81 -3.55 -0.74
N LEU A 230 3.24 -2.47 -0.20
CA LEU A 230 2.93 -2.37 1.23
C LEU A 230 1.79 -3.31 1.64
N ALA A 231 0.76 -3.43 0.79
CA ALA A 231 -0.34 -4.36 1.02
C ALA A 231 0.13 -5.81 0.97
N ASP A 232 1.01 -6.15 0.03
CA ASP A 232 1.62 -7.48 -0.07
C ASP A 232 2.42 -7.84 1.20
N MET A 233 3.28 -6.93 1.68
CA MET A 233 4.02 -7.15 2.94
C MET A 233 3.08 -7.29 4.15
N ALA A 234 2.02 -6.51 4.23
CA ALA A 234 1.05 -6.61 5.32
C ALA A 234 0.28 -7.93 5.28
N LEU A 235 -0.04 -8.42 4.08
CA LEU A 235 -0.71 -9.70 3.87
C LEU A 235 0.19 -10.89 4.23
N GLU A 236 1.47 -10.84 3.89
CA GLU A 236 2.45 -11.86 4.33
C GLU A 236 2.53 -11.97 5.86
N VAL A 237 2.53 -10.83 6.56
CA VAL A 237 2.53 -10.82 8.04
C VAL A 237 1.25 -11.45 8.60
N ALA A 238 0.10 -11.17 7.99
CA ALA A 238 -1.17 -11.77 8.40
C ALA A 238 -1.20 -13.30 8.20
N ILE A 239 -0.64 -13.76 7.07
CA ILE A 239 -0.47 -15.18 6.77
C ILE A 239 0.44 -15.84 7.81
N GLU A 240 1.57 -15.21 8.15
CA GLU A 240 2.48 -15.73 9.18
C GLU A 240 1.82 -15.82 10.57
N GLN A 241 0.95 -14.86 10.90
CA GLN A 241 0.16 -14.86 12.13
C GLN A 241 -0.96 -15.91 12.13
N LYS A 242 -1.27 -16.52 10.98
CA LYS A 242 -2.38 -17.46 10.78
C LYS A 242 -3.73 -16.91 11.28
N ASN A 243 -3.97 -15.61 11.09
CA ASN A 243 -5.25 -15.00 11.41
C ASN A 243 -6.01 -14.66 10.12
N LEU A 244 -7.02 -15.48 9.79
CA LEU A 244 -7.76 -15.35 8.53
C LEU A 244 -8.57 -14.06 8.49
N SER A 245 -9.27 -13.75 9.59
CA SER A 245 -10.10 -12.54 9.70
C SER A 245 -9.29 -11.25 9.45
N LEU A 246 -8.05 -11.21 9.93
CA LEU A 246 -7.13 -10.10 9.74
C LEU A 246 -6.65 -10.01 8.29
N ALA A 247 -6.31 -11.13 7.66
CA ALA A 247 -5.91 -11.16 6.25
C ALA A 247 -7.03 -10.65 5.34
N LEU A 248 -8.28 -11.09 5.57
CA LEU A 248 -9.44 -10.60 4.83
C LEU A 248 -9.68 -9.10 5.04
N ALA A 249 -9.55 -8.61 6.27
CA ALA A 249 -9.70 -7.19 6.59
C ALA A 249 -8.61 -6.32 5.92
N ILE A 250 -7.38 -6.82 5.81
CA ILE A 250 -6.31 -6.15 5.05
C ILE A 250 -6.68 -6.05 3.57
N VAL A 251 -7.17 -7.14 2.97
CA VAL A 251 -7.59 -7.13 1.56
C VAL A 251 -8.68 -6.09 1.30
N ASP A 252 -9.64 -5.98 2.22
CA ASP A 252 -10.77 -5.04 2.11
C ASP A 252 -10.35 -3.58 2.23
N THR A 253 -9.40 -3.30 3.11
CA THR A 253 -8.92 -1.93 3.36
C THR A 253 -7.85 -1.48 2.36
N THR A 254 -7.28 -2.39 1.58
CA THR A 254 -6.22 -2.09 0.59
C THR A 254 -6.72 -2.25 -0.85
N PHE A 255 -6.88 -3.49 -1.32
CA PHE A 255 -7.20 -3.84 -2.71
C PHE A 255 -8.64 -3.49 -3.11
N CYS A 256 -9.60 -3.58 -2.17
CA CYS A 256 -11.00 -3.28 -2.47
C CYS A 256 -11.30 -1.77 -2.54
N THR A 257 -10.36 -0.89 -2.20
CA THR A 257 -10.61 0.55 -2.12
C THR A 257 -10.80 1.19 -3.51
N PRO A 258 -11.72 2.18 -3.64
CA PRO A 258 -11.92 2.89 -4.91
C PRO A 258 -10.67 3.70 -5.31
N ALA A 259 -9.88 4.15 -4.34
CA ALA A 259 -8.62 4.83 -4.58
C ALA A 259 -7.59 3.92 -5.27
N PHE A 260 -7.47 2.67 -4.80
CA PHE A 260 -6.60 1.68 -5.42
C PHE A 260 -7.02 1.36 -6.85
N ARG A 261 -8.33 1.20 -7.10
CA ARG A 261 -8.86 0.98 -8.44
C ARG A 261 -8.56 2.13 -9.40
N ARG A 262 -8.68 3.38 -8.94
CA ARG A 262 -8.31 4.57 -9.74
C ARG A 262 -6.81 4.61 -10.05
N ALA A 263 -5.97 4.29 -9.06
CA ALA A 263 -4.53 4.20 -9.22
C ALA A 263 -4.13 3.14 -10.25
N LYS A 264 -4.74 1.95 -10.17
CA LYS A 264 -4.54 0.86 -11.11
C LYS A 264 -4.87 1.28 -12.54
N VAL A 265 -6.01 1.95 -12.75
CA VAL A 265 -6.37 2.49 -14.08
C VAL A 265 -5.32 3.51 -14.53
N LEU A 266 -4.90 4.43 -13.66
CA LEU A 266 -3.93 5.45 -14.04
C LEU A 266 -2.54 4.87 -14.34
N GLN A 267 -2.10 3.82 -13.67
CA GLN A 267 -0.77 3.23 -13.88
C GLN A 267 -0.75 2.22 -15.01
N ARG A 268 -1.74 1.32 -15.05
CA ARG A 268 -1.75 0.18 -15.97
C ARG A 268 -2.46 0.49 -17.28
N ALA A 269 -3.45 1.38 -17.28
CA ALA A 269 -4.13 1.78 -18.51
C ALA A 269 -3.51 3.03 -19.17
N SER A 270 -2.71 3.83 -18.46
CA SER A 270 -2.08 5.02 -19.08
C SER A 270 -1.14 4.67 -20.21
N LEU A 271 -0.32 3.63 -20.06
CA LEU A 271 0.62 3.19 -21.09
C LEU A 271 -0.08 2.80 -22.41
N PRO A 272 -1.07 1.88 -22.43
CA PRO A 272 -1.77 1.55 -23.66
C PRO A 272 -2.61 2.71 -24.21
N ILE A 273 -3.21 3.54 -23.34
CA ILE A 273 -3.97 4.73 -23.78
C ILE A 273 -3.05 5.74 -24.46
N ALA A 274 -1.87 6.01 -23.89
CA ALA A 274 -0.88 6.90 -24.49
C ALA A 274 -0.40 6.37 -25.86
N GLY A 275 -0.19 5.06 -25.97
CA GLY A 275 0.14 4.40 -27.24
C GLY A 275 -0.96 4.58 -28.29
N LEU A 276 -2.23 4.38 -27.92
CA LEU A 276 -3.37 4.54 -28.82
C LEU A 276 -3.49 6.00 -29.33
N ILE A 277 -3.30 6.98 -28.46
CA ILE A 277 -3.35 8.41 -28.81
C ILE A 277 -2.17 8.79 -29.72
N GLY A 278 -0.98 8.24 -29.47
CA GLY A 278 0.22 8.49 -30.28
C GLY A 278 0.24 7.78 -31.64
N THR A 279 -0.65 6.81 -31.86
CA THR A 279 -0.66 5.96 -33.05
C THR A 279 -0.95 6.73 -34.35
N PRO A 280 -2.00 7.57 -34.47
CA PRO A 280 -2.30 8.25 -35.73
C PRO A 280 -1.19 9.24 -36.18
N PRO A 281 -0.60 10.08 -35.31
CA PRO A 281 0.54 10.91 -35.70
C PRO A 281 1.75 10.10 -36.17
N ALA A 282 2.10 9.03 -35.46
CA ALA A 282 3.23 8.16 -35.82
C ALA A 282 2.99 7.45 -37.15
N ALA A 283 1.78 6.93 -37.38
CA ALA A 283 1.39 6.32 -38.64
C ALA A 283 1.42 7.31 -39.81
N TYR A 284 1.02 8.57 -39.59
CA TYR A 284 1.09 9.61 -40.61
C TYR A 284 2.54 9.94 -40.99
N MET A 285 3.44 10.04 -40.01
CA MET A 285 4.86 10.26 -40.27
C MET A 285 5.50 9.07 -41.01
N ALA A 286 5.20 7.84 -40.58
CA ALA A 286 5.67 6.63 -41.24
C ALA A 286 5.16 6.53 -42.69
N ALA A 287 3.88 6.85 -42.92
CA ALA A 287 3.29 6.88 -44.26
C ALA A 287 3.91 7.98 -45.14
N SER A 288 4.21 9.14 -44.56
CA SER A 288 4.88 10.26 -45.26
C SER A 288 6.28 9.84 -45.73
N TYR A 289 7.04 9.14 -44.88
CA TYR A 289 8.34 8.59 -45.26
C TYR A 289 8.22 7.45 -46.28
N ALA A 290 7.26 6.54 -46.14
CA ALA A 290 7.06 5.46 -47.09
C ALA A 290 6.72 5.98 -48.50
N SER A 291 5.97 7.10 -48.59
CA SER A 291 5.58 7.70 -49.86
C SER A 291 6.75 8.18 -50.72
N THR A 292 7.92 8.48 -50.13
CA THR A 292 9.10 8.94 -50.89
C THR A 292 9.76 7.82 -51.71
N PHE A 293 9.47 6.55 -51.42
CA PHE A 293 10.05 5.41 -52.14
C PHE A 293 9.23 5.00 -53.37
N GLN A 294 8.04 5.56 -53.58
CA GLN A 294 7.15 5.18 -54.68
C GLN A 294 6.94 6.33 -55.67
N ASN A 295 7.34 6.11 -56.93
CA ASN A 295 7.19 7.08 -58.03
C ASN A 295 5.94 6.84 -58.92
N THR A 296 5.20 5.76 -58.66
CA THR A 296 4.09 5.31 -59.53
C THR A 296 2.77 6.03 -59.25
N MET A 297 2.61 6.68 -58.10
CA MET A 297 1.36 7.32 -57.67
C MET A 297 1.61 8.73 -57.14
N ASN A 298 0.59 9.60 -57.18
CA ASN A 298 0.66 10.91 -56.53
C ASN A 298 0.99 10.74 -55.03
N PRO A 299 1.93 11.53 -54.47
CA PRO A 299 2.35 11.43 -53.07
C PRO A 299 1.17 11.54 -52.09
N THR A 300 0.20 12.41 -52.37
CA THR A 300 -0.97 12.59 -51.51
C THR A 300 -1.81 11.32 -51.40
N THR A 301 -2.13 10.68 -52.53
CA THR A 301 -2.91 9.44 -52.53
C THR A 301 -2.12 8.26 -51.95
N SER A 302 -0.80 8.22 -52.18
CA SER A 302 0.08 7.18 -51.62
C SER A 302 0.14 7.26 -50.10
N THR A 303 0.31 8.46 -49.53
CA THR A 303 0.32 8.66 -48.07
C THR A 303 -0.98 8.22 -47.41
N TRP A 304 -2.14 8.57 -47.97
CA TRP A 304 -3.43 8.16 -47.40
C TRP A 304 -3.67 6.65 -47.45
N ILE A 305 -3.29 5.99 -48.55
CA ILE A 305 -3.38 4.53 -48.67
C ILE A 305 -2.45 3.87 -47.64
N ALA A 306 -1.18 4.29 -47.58
CA ALA A 306 -0.21 3.75 -46.63
C ALA A 306 -0.63 4.02 -45.17
N PHE A 307 -1.10 5.22 -44.86
CA PHE A 307 -1.62 5.60 -43.55
C PHE A 307 -2.80 4.70 -43.16
N SER A 308 -3.78 4.50 -44.04
CA SER A 308 -4.94 3.66 -43.76
C SER A 308 -4.53 2.19 -43.53
N ALA A 309 -3.56 1.67 -44.30
CA ALA A 309 -3.06 0.31 -44.16
C ALA A 309 -2.31 0.11 -42.83
N ILE A 310 -1.43 1.04 -42.46
CA ILE A 310 -0.70 1.02 -41.18
C ILE A 310 -1.69 1.13 -40.01
N LEU A 311 -2.65 2.05 -40.09
CA LEU A 311 -3.63 2.25 -39.02
C LEU A 311 -4.56 1.04 -38.87
N ALA A 312 -4.98 0.42 -39.97
CA ALA A 312 -5.75 -0.81 -39.94
C ALA A 312 -4.96 -1.96 -39.29
N TYR A 313 -3.68 -2.13 -39.64
CA TYR A 313 -2.81 -3.15 -39.06
C TYR A 313 -2.61 -2.95 -37.56
N ILE A 314 -2.30 -1.73 -37.11
CA ILE A 314 -2.12 -1.42 -35.69
C ILE A 314 -3.43 -1.60 -34.92
N THR A 315 -4.56 -1.16 -35.50
CA THR A 315 -5.88 -1.33 -34.86
C THR A 315 -6.22 -2.81 -34.67
N PHE A 316 -6.01 -3.63 -35.71
CA PHE A 316 -6.29 -5.06 -35.65
C PHE A 316 -5.36 -5.81 -34.68
N THR A 317 -4.06 -5.51 -34.69
CA THR A 317 -3.12 -6.14 -33.74
C THR A 317 -3.35 -5.68 -32.31
N SER A 318 -3.71 -4.41 -32.10
CA SER A 318 -4.04 -3.88 -30.77
C SER A 318 -5.30 -4.50 -30.18
N SER A 319 -6.32 -4.79 -30.98
CA SER A 319 -7.56 -5.41 -30.48
C SER A 319 -7.32 -6.84 -29.99
N VAL A 320 -6.50 -7.61 -30.70
CA VAL A 320 -6.05 -8.95 -30.27
C VAL A 320 -5.22 -8.85 -28.99
N GLY A 321 -4.30 -7.89 -28.90
CA GLY A 321 -3.50 -7.67 -27.69
C GLY A 321 -4.34 -7.29 -26.46
N LEU A 322 -5.38 -6.47 -26.64
CA LEU A 322 -6.32 -6.13 -25.56
C LEU A 322 -7.08 -7.36 -25.05
N VAL A 323 -7.52 -8.23 -25.97
CA VAL A 323 -8.16 -9.50 -25.58
C VAL A 323 -7.16 -10.36 -24.82
N ALA A 324 -5.95 -10.55 -25.34
CA ALA A 324 -4.92 -11.36 -24.68
C ALA A 324 -4.60 -10.88 -23.26
N ILE A 325 -4.45 -9.57 -23.04
CA ILE A 325 -4.23 -9.00 -21.71
C ILE A 325 -5.46 -9.18 -20.81
N ALA A 326 -6.66 -9.03 -21.35
CA ALA A 326 -7.90 -9.19 -20.59
C ALA A 326 -8.24 -10.64 -20.27
N THR A 327 -7.68 -11.61 -21.01
CA THR A 327 -7.89 -13.05 -20.83
C THR A 327 -6.71 -13.77 -20.19
N ALA A 328 -5.57 -13.10 -19.99
CA ALA A 328 -4.39 -13.71 -19.37
C ALA A 328 -4.74 -14.28 -17.99
N ASN A 329 -4.34 -15.53 -17.75
CA ASN A 329 -4.82 -16.34 -16.62
C ASN A 329 -3.69 -16.99 -15.80
N ASP A 330 -2.47 -16.45 -15.87
CA ASP A 330 -1.28 -17.15 -15.35
C ASP A 330 -1.16 -17.15 -13.81
N GLN A 331 -2.07 -16.45 -13.13
CA GLN A 331 -2.01 -16.24 -11.67
C GLN A 331 -3.17 -16.93 -10.93
N MET A 332 -3.96 -17.79 -11.57
CA MET A 332 -5.03 -18.54 -10.90
C MET A 332 -4.52 -19.93 -10.52
N GLN A 333 -4.18 -20.12 -9.24
CA GLN A 333 -3.82 -21.43 -8.72
C GLN A 333 -5.05 -22.13 -8.12
N ARG A 334 -5.72 -21.51 -7.16
CA ARG A 334 -6.88 -22.07 -6.44
C ARG A 334 -8.14 -21.24 -6.60
N VAL A 335 -8.01 -19.92 -6.66
CA VAL A 335 -9.13 -18.98 -6.73
C VAL A 335 -9.37 -18.50 -8.16
N VAL A 336 -10.56 -18.77 -8.67
CA VAL A 336 -10.98 -18.52 -10.05
C VAL A 336 -12.25 -17.65 -10.08
N TRP A 337 -12.47 -16.92 -11.17
CA TRP A 337 -13.71 -16.15 -11.36
C TRP A 337 -14.91 -17.05 -11.68
N ILE A 338 -16.10 -16.71 -11.16
CA ILE A 338 -17.36 -17.35 -11.58
C ILE A 338 -17.58 -17.13 -13.09
N PRO A 339 -18.05 -18.16 -13.83
CA PRO A 339 -18.45 -18.00 -15.23
C PRO A 339 -19.48 -16.88 -15.39
N GLY A 340 -19.30 -16.02 -16.40
CA GLY A 340 -20.19 -14.88 -16.65
C GLY A 340 -19.72 -13.53 -16.07
N MET A 341 -18.64 -13.50 -15.27
CA MET A 341 -18.05 -12.22 -14.86
C MET A 341 -17.45 -11.45 -16.05
N PRO A 342 -17.78 -10.16 -16.25
CA PRO A 342 -17.25 -9.39 -17.38
C PRO A 342 -15.75 -9.13 -17.26
N LEU A 343 -15.05 -9.16 -18.40
CA LEU A 343 -13.59 -9.00 -18.48
C LEU A 343 -13.06 -7.74 -17.79
N ARG A 344 -13.80 -6.62 -17.88
CA ARG A 344 -13.43 -5.37 -17.21
C ARG A 344 -13.38 -5.51 -15.69
N GLN A 345 -14.33 -6.23 -15.09
CA GLN A 345 -14.37 -6.42 -13.64
C GLN A 345 -13.25 -7.35 -13.18
N ARG A 346 -12.97 -8.41 -13.96
CA ARG A 346 -11.81 -9.29 -13.72
C ARG A 346 -10.51 -8.49 -13.70
N TRP A 347 -10.25 -7.72 -14.76
CA TRP A 347 -9.05 -6.89 -14.84
C TRP A 347 -8.94 -5.88 -13.68
N LEU A 348 -10.03 -5.21 -13.31
CA LEU A 348 -10.00 -4.21 -12.23
C LEU A 348 -9.76 -4.85 -10.86
N ARG A 349 -10.32 -6.03 -10.62
CA ARG A 349 -10.25 -6.78 -9.34
C ARG A 349 -9.18 -7.88 -9.36
N GLU A 350 -8.31 -7.91 -10.35
CA GLU A 350 -7.31 -8.98 -10.48
C GLU A 350 -6.35 -9.05 -9.28
N GLU A 351 -5.98 -7.89 -8.70
CA GLU A 351 -5.12 -7.86 -7.51
C GLU A 351 -5.82 -8.41 -6.26
N GLU A 352 -7.14 -8.15 -6.15
CA GLU A 352 -7.97 -8.68 -5.07
C GLU A 352 -8.01 -10.21 -5.16
N ARG A 353 -8.24 -10.76 -6.35
CA ARG A 353 -8.22 -12.21 -6.57
C ARG A 353 -6.83 -12.79 -6.29
N ALA A 354 -5.76 -12.19 -6.78
CA ALA A 354 -4.39 -12.67 -6.54
C ALA A 354 -4.03 -12.68 -5.06
N ALA A 355 -4.44 -11.67 -4.28
CA ALA A 355 -4.26 -11.64 -2.84
C ALA A 355 -5.04 -12.77 -2.14
N MET A 356 -6.29 -13.00 -2.56
CA MET A 356 -7.12 -14.09 -2.05
C MET A 356 -6.58 -15.48 -2.42
N ASP A 357 -5.98 -15.63 -3.60
CA ASP A 357 -5.33 -16.86 -4.04
C ASP A 357 -4.12 -17.19 -3.16
N ARG A 358 -3.30 -16.19 -2.81
CA ARG A 358 -2.19 -16.36 -1.85
C ARG A 358 -2.68 -16.80 -0.47
N ILE A 359 -3.80 -16.23 0.00
CA ILE A 359 -4.45 -16.65 1.24
C ILE A 359 -4.90 -18.10 1.13
N ALA A 360 -5.62 -18.48 0.06
CA ALA A 360 -6.06 -19.86 -0.15
C ALA A 360 -4.89 -20.85 -0.16
N VAL A 361 -3.80 -20.54 -0.86
CA VAL A 361 -2.59 -21.38 -0.92
C VAL A 361 -1.88 -21.48 0.43
N ALA A 362 -1.95 -20.44 1.27
CA ALA A 362 -1.29 -20.44 2.57
C ALA A 362 -2.09 -21.16 3.67
N TRP A 363 -3.42 -21.11 3.59
CA TRP A 363 -4.32 -21.77 4.55
C TRP A 363 -4.59 -23.23 4.20
N GLY A 364 -4.66 -23.55 2.92
CA GLY A 364 -4.91 -24.90 2.47
C GLY A 364 -3.66 -25.76 2.35
N PHE A 365 -3.86 -27.01 1.93
CA PHE A 365 -2.79 -27.91 1.55
C PHE A 365 -1.99 -27.33 0.38
N LYS A 366 -0.69 -27.60 0.40
CA LYS A 366 0.24 -27.22 -0.69
C LYS A 366 0.25 -28.25 -1.80
N ASP A 367 -0.19 -29.48 -1.50
CA ASP A 367 -0.13 -30.61 -2.40
C ASP A 367 -1.38 -30.62 -3.30
N PRO A 368 -1.22 -30.57 -4.64
CA PRO A 368 -2.35 -30.47 -5.57
C PRO A 368 -3.39 -31.58 -5.43
N TRP A 369 -2.97 -32.80 -5.09
CA TRP A 369 -3.86 -33.96 -4.95
C TRP A 369 -4.71 -33.94 -3.68
N MET A 370 -4.36 -33.12 -2.68
CA MET A 370 -5.16 -32.93 -1.46
C MET A 370 -6.08 -31.71 -1.56
N HIS A 371 -6.00 -30.96 -2.66
CA HIS A 371 -6.91 -29.83 -2.87
C HIS A 371 -8.36 -30.35 -2.95
N GLY A 372 -9.26 -29.70 -2.21
CA GLY A 372 -10.67 -30.10 -2.13
C GLY A 372 -11.04 -30.99 -0.94
N GLU A 373 -10.06 -31.62 -0.26
CA GLU A 373 -10.29 -32.39 0.97
C GLU A 373 -10.23 -31.53 2.25
N GLU A 374 -10.07 -30.22 2.10
CA GLU A 374 -9.92 -29.28 3.20
C GLU A 374 -11.26 -28.99 3.86
N GLU A 375 -11.33 -29.33 5.16
CA GLU A 375 -12.46 -29.05 6.04
C GLU A 375 -11.99 -28.18 7.21
N GLY A 376 -12.77 -27.15 7.53
CA GLY A 376 -12.50 -26.29 8.66
C GLY A 376 -13.38 -25.05 8.64
N GLU A 377 -13.74 -24.55 9.82
CA GLU A 377 -14.56 -23.33 9.95
C GLU A 377 -13.93 -22.14 9.23
N GLU A 378 -12.61 -21.96 9.36
CA GLU A 378 -11.89 -20.89 8.67
C GLU A 378 -11.90 -21.07 7.14
N TRP A 379 -11.82 -22.31 6.67
CA TRP A 379 -11.81 -22.62 5.24
C TRP A 379 -13.20 -22.42 4.61
N ASP A 380 -14.26 -22.82 5.31
CA ASP A 380 -15.63 -22.57 4.89
C ASP A 380 -15.97 -21.08 4.91
N ASN A 381 -15.49 -20.34 5.92
CA ASN A 381 -15.60 -18.89 5.97
C ASN A 381 -14.91 -18.22 4.77
N LEU A 382 -13.72 -18.71 4.37
CA LEU A 382 -13.02 -18.23 3.18
C LEU A 382 -13.82 -18.52 1.90
N ARG A 383 -14.36 -19.73 1.77
CA ARG A 383 -15.17 -20.16 0.64
C ARG A 383 -16.45 -19.33 0.51
N GLU A 384 -17.16 -19.09 1.61
CA GLU A 384 -18.33 -18.21 1.64
C GLU A 384 -17.96 -16.77 1.23
N PHE A 385 -16.88 -16.23 1.81
CA PHE A 385 -16.42 -14.88 1.49
C PHE A 385 -16.03 -14.72 0.01
N LEU A 386 -15.36 -15.72 -0.57
CA LEU A 386 -15.05 -15.76 -2.01
C LEU A 386 -16.31 -15.84 -2.86
N GLY A 387 -17.26 -16.69 -2.47
CA GLY A 387 -18.56 -16.84 -3.13
C GLY A 387 -19.35 -15.53 -3.18
N MET A 388 -19.39 -14.79 -2.07
CA MET A 388 -20.02 -13.46 -1.98
C MET A 388 -19.38 -12.43 -2.94
N ARG A 389 -18.15 -12.67 -3.36
CA ARG A 389 -17.38 -11.77 -4.24
C ARG A 389 -17.32 -12.21 -5.70
N GLY A 390 -18.05 -13.26 -6.05
CA GLY A 390 -18.08 -13.78 -7.42
C GLY A 390 -16.83 -14.57 -7.80
N MET A 391 -16.14 -15.12 -6.80
CA MET A 391 -14.99 -16.00 -6.96
C MET A 391 -15.36 -17.42 -6.51
N VAL A 392 -14.72 -18.41 -7.10
CA VAL A 392 -14.84 -19.83 -6.76
C VAL A 392 -13.49 -20.31 -6.25
N LEU A 393 -13.51 -20.93 -5.08
CA LEU A 393 -12.37 -21.64 -4.52
C LEU A 393 -12.39 -23.08 -5.03
N ASP A 394 -11.25 -23.57 -5.51
CA ASP A 394 -11.05 -24.94 -5.99
C ASP A 394 -12.15 -25.39 -6.96
N LYS A 395 -12.17 -24.75 -8.12
CA LYS A 395 -13.11 -25.13 -9.17
C LYS A 395 -12.80 -26.57 -9.63
N THR A 396 -13.80 -27.44 -9.57
CA THR A 396 -13.68 -28.88 -9.92
C THR A 396 -13.01 -29.12 -11.27
N ASP A 397 -13.35 -28.31 -12.27
CA ASP A 397 -12.83 -28.42 -13.65
C ASP A 397 -11.32 -28.11 -13.77
N LEU A 398 -10.71 -27.56 -12.72
CA LEU A 398 -9.29 -27.19 -12.68
C LEU A 398 -8.51 -28.02 -11.65
N MET A 399 -9.17 -28.99 -11.00
CA MET A 399 -8.51 -29.90 -10.06
C MET A 399 -7.92 -31.09 -10.82
N GLU A 400 -6.65 -31.39 -10.53
CA GLU A 400 -5.94 -32.51 -11.15
C GLU A 400 -6.62 -33.84 -10.79
N GLY A 401 -7.03 -34.60 -11.81
CA GLY A 401 -7.70 -35.89 -11.64
C GLY A 401 -9.23 -35.88 -11.61
N MET A 402 -9.86 -34.71 -11.82
CA MET A 402 -11.33 -34.54 -11.87
C MET A 402 -11.85 -34.17 -13.28
N GLU A 403 -11.05 -34.39 -14.34
CA GLU A 403 -11.41 -34.15 -15.76
C GLU A 403 -12.25 -35.25 -16.40
#